data_AF-A0A3B4WST2-F1
#
_entry.id   AF-A0A3B4WST2-F1
#
_cell.length_a   1.000
_cell.length_b   1.000
_cell.length_c   1.000
_cell.angle_alpha   90.00
_cell.angle_beta   90.00
_cell.angle_gamma   90.00
#
_symmetry.space_group_name_H-M   'P 1'
#
loop_
_entity.id
_entity.type
_entity.pdbx_description
1 polymer ?
#
loop_
_entity_poly.entity_id
_entity_poly.type
_entity_poly.pdbx_seq_one_letter_code
_entity_poly.pdbx_strand_id
1 'polypeptide(L)'
;MPLLVTDYSWTQTDTTVYIHVPLKGAKVGKVDIVSTDEYLKVHYPPYLFEAFLLKPVDEDRSSAKVGNGVAVITLPKRTNKIWENLMITTIHSVHRRGSEAKCKKKPADLPAPRPAGNIQVTFTPRVFPTALRESRVQEEEEWLHKQAEARRAVNPDVEELKDLTEENRNPDWLKDKGDKCFATADYLSAVNAYNLAIRLNRKIPALYSNRAACHLKLRNLHKAVEDSSQALDLLTPPVAANAAARARAHVRRGSAFCQLQLYAEGLQDYQAALKIDCHNEALLADTQRIRDIIQGTAAHPDTQ
;
A
#
# COMPACT_ATOMS: atom_id res chain seq x y z
N MET A 1 4.57 4.37 26.01
CA MET A 1 4.98 5.65 25.43
C MET A 1 6.05 6.26 26.33
N PRO A 2 7.20 6.71 25.79
CA PRO A 2 8.22 7.37 26.60
C PRO A 2 7.72 8.74 27.11
N LEU A 3 8.16 9.15 28.29
CA LEU A 3 7.83 10.43 28.93
C LEU A 3 8.81 11.50 28.46
N LEU A 4 8.30 12.57 27.85
CA LEU A 4 9.15 13.64 27.35
C LEU A 4 9.74 14.48 28.49
N VAL A 5 11.05 14.66 28.48
CA VAL A 5 11.78 15.51 29.43
C VAL A 5 11.65 16.97 28.99
N THR A 6 11.08 17.80 29.84
CA THR A 6 10.87 19.24 29.57
C THR A 6 11.74 20.14 30.45
N ASP A 7 12.34 19.56 31.49
CA ASP A 7 13.15 20.21 32.53
C ASP A 7 14.64 20.35 32.16
N TYR A 8 14.95 20.58 30.88
CA TYR A 8 16.33 20.78 30.42
C TYR A 8 16.76 22.25 30.54
N SER A 9 18.06 22.48 30.72
CA SER A 9 18.65 23.82 30.63
C SER A 9 19.75 23.82 29.59
N TRP A 10 19.96 24.95 28.92
CA TRP A 10 21.01 25.08 27.92
C TRP A 10 21.72 26.42 28.06
N THR A 11 23.00 26.41 27.77
CA THR A 11 23.85 27.60 27.71
C THR A 11 24.66 27.56 26.43
N GLN A 12 25.23 28.69 26.02
CA GLN A 12 26.01 28.76 24.78
C GLN A 12 27.13 29.77 24.88
N THR A 13 28.15 29.53 24.08
CA THR A 13 29.15 30.50 23.67
C THR A 13 28.98 30.78 22.17
N ASP A 14 29.82 31.65 21.61
CA ASP A 14 29.83 31.92 20.17
C ASP A 14 30.16 30.65 19.35
N THR A 15 30.89 29.71 19.94
CA THR A 15 31.45 28.53 19.26
C THR A 15 30.82 27.20 19.71
N THR A 16 30.23 27.11 20.90
CA THR A 16 29.73 25.85 21.47
C THR A 16 28.37 26.03 22.15
N VAL A 17 27.55 24.98 22.13
CA VAL A 17 26.30 24.87 22.89
C VAL A 17 26.47 23.79 23.95
N TYR A 18 26.02 24.08 25.16
CA TYR A 18 26.00 23.15 26.28
C TYR A 18 24.55 22.86 26.67
N ILE A 19 24.16 21.59 26.67
CA ILE A 19 22.81 21.15 27.01
C ILE A 19 22.91 20.28 28.26
N HIS A 20 22.12 20.62 29.27
CA HIS A 20 22.04 19.92 30.54
C HIS A 20 20.68 19.24 30.65
N VAL A 21 20.69 17.90 30.64
CA VAL A 21 19.48 17.08 30.75
C VAL A 21 19.49 16.35 32.11
N PRO A 22 18.52 16.60 33.00
CA PRO A 22 18.46 15.93 34.30
C PRO A 22 17.98 14.48 34.13
N LEU A 23 18.82 13.52 34.55
CA LEU A 23 18.59 12.08 34.33
C LEU A 23 17.72 11.42 35.40
N LYS A 24 17.14 12.18 36.34
CA LYS A 24 16.19 11.72 37.38
C LYS A 24 16.61 10.42 38.08
N GLY A 25 17.91 10.27 38.37
CA GLY A 25 18.48 9.10 39.04
C GLY A 25 18.84 7.91 38.15
N ALA A 26 18.86 8.05 36.82
CA ALA A 26 19.25 6.97 35.92
C ALA A 26 20.74 6.59 36.04
N LYS A 27 21.03 5.28 35.99
CA LYS A 27 22.40 4.73 35.97
C LYS A 27 23.02 4.94 34.58
N VAL A 28 24.31 5.25 34.53
CA VAL A 28 25.05 5.56 33.28
C VAL A 28 24.86 4.50 32.19
N GLY A 29 24.87 3.21 32.54
CA GLY A 29 24.69 2.11 31.57
C GLY A 29 23.29 1.96 30.98
N LYS A 30 22.30 2.74 31.43
CA LYS A 30 20.92 2.73 30.90
C LYS A 30 20.57 4.01 30.13
N VAL A 31 21.54 4.88 29.90
CA VAL A 31 21.38 6.15 29.19
C VAL A 31 21.95 5.98 27.79
N ASP A 32 21.12 6.19 26.78
CA ASP A 32 21.49 6.16 25.38
C ASP A 32 21.46 7.59 24.83
N ILE A 33 22.58 8.05 24.27
CA ILE A 33 22.75 9.41 23.74
C ILE A 33 23.16 9.31 22.28
N VAL A 34 22.32 9.85 21.40
CA VAL A 34 22.57 9.92 19.97
C VAL A 34 22.59 11.38 19.56
N SER A 35 23.70 11.81 18.98
CA SER A 35 23.89 13.16 18.45
C SER A 35 24.20 13.06 16.96
N THR A 36 23.58 13.92 16.17
CA THR A 36 23.84 14.14 14.74
C THR A 36 24.06 15.64 14.51
N ASP A 37 24.24 16.07 13.27
CA ASP A 37 24.42 17.49 12.95
C ASP A 37 23.19 18.35 13.27
N GLU A 38 21.96 17.88 13.06
CA GLU A 38 20.74 18.67 13.31
C GLU A 38 19.83 18.12 14.42
N TYR A 39 20.17 16.97 14.99
CA TYR A 39 19.30 16.27 15.93
C TYR A 39 20.05 15.67 17.11
N LEU A 40 19.46 15.82 18.31
CA LEU A 40 19.94 15.25 19.55
C LEU A 40 18.84 14.47 20.25
N LYS A 41 19.17 13.25 20.69
CA LYS A 41 18.31 12.37 21.44
C LYS A 41 19.02 11.84 22.68
N VAL A 42 18.35 11.92 23.82
CA VAL A 42 18.80 11.29 25.08
C VAL A 42 17.66 10.43 25.60
N HIS A 43 17.88 9.13 25.65
CA HIS A 43 16.88 8.15 26.05
C HIS A 43 17.32 7.40 27.31
N TYR A 44 16.46 7.38 28.33
CA TYR A 44 16.69 6.65 29.57
C TYR A 44 15.33 6.20 30.13
N PRO A 45 14.96 4.92 29.97
CA PRO A 45 13.60 4.45 30.25
C PRO A 45 13.09 4.85 31.67
N PRO A 46 11.87 5.41 31.80
CA PRO A 46 10.85 5.64 30.76
C PRO A 46 10.95 6.97 30.02
N TYR A 47 12.00 7.77 30.24
CA TYR A 47 12.12 9.15 29.75
C TYR A 47 12.83 9.24 28.39
N LEU A 48 12.46 10.27 27.63
CA LEU A 48 13.06 10.63 26.36
C LEU A 48 13.21 12.15 26.27
N PHE A 49 14.38 12.62 25.88
CA PHE A 49 14.62 14.00 25.48
C PHE A 49 14.96 14.00 23.98
N GLU A 50 14.31 14.91 23.26
CA GLU A 50 14.45 15.06 21.82
C GLU A 50 14.57 16.55 21.47
N ALA A 51 15.57 16.89 20.67
CA ALA A 51 15.87 18.26 20.28
C ALA A 51 16.28 18.33 18.80
N PHE A 52 15.51 19.08 18.01
CA PHE A 52 15.88 19.48 16.65
C PHE A 52 16.63 20.81 16.72
N LEU A 53 17.95 20.79 16.53
CA LEU A 53 18.83 21.92 16.73
C LEU A 53 18.54 23.04 15.71
N LEU A 54 18.62 24.30 16.15
CA LEU A 54 18.36 25.45 15.28
C LEU A 54 19.28 25.49 14.04
N LYS A 55 20.52 25.03 14.18
CA LYS A 55 21.56 25.01 13.15
C LYS A 55 22.45 23.78 13.29
N PRO A 56 23.11 23.36 12.19
CA PRO A 56 23.99 22.20 12.22
C PRO A 56 25.18 22.39 13.16
N VAL A 57 25.46 21.35 13.95
CA VAL A 57 26.63 21.20 14.82
C VAL A 57 27.67 20.29 14.18
N ASP A 58 28.88 20.33 14.72
CA ASP A 58 29.99 19.47 14.30
C ASP A 58 29.93 18.14 15.05
N GLU A 59 29.55 17.07 14.35
CA GLU A 59 29.36 15.74 14.92
C GLU A 59 30.67 15.16 15.47
N ASP A 60 31.77 15.31 14.73
CA ASP A 60 33.09 14.73 15.06
C ASP A 60 33.69 15.31 16.35
N ARG A 61 33.28 16.53 16.72
CA ARG A 61 33.76 17.25 17.90
C ARG A 61 32.75 17.29 19.04
N SER A 62 31.58 16.69 18.85
CA SER A 62 30.53 16.64 19.87
C SER A 62 30.86 15.61 20.96
N SER A 63 30.64 15.98 22.22
CA SER A 63 30.97 15.13 23.36
C SER A 63 29.87 15.16 24.41
N ALA A 64 29.51 14.00 24.95
CA ALA A 64 28.53 13.86 26.03
C ALA A 64 29.20 13.30 27.30
N LYS A 65 28.97 13.95 28.44
CA LYS A 65 29.42 13.49 29.76
C LYS A 65 28.21 13.21 30.62
N VAL A 66 28.12 12.00 31.14
CA VAL A 66 27.04 11.58 32.03
C VAL A 66 27.62 11.43 33.44
N GLY A 67 27.14 12.23 34.39
CA GLY A 67 27.65 12.21 35.77
C GLY A 67 26.77 12.99 36.73
N ASN A 68 26.80 12.65 38.02
CA ASN A 68 26.07 13.36 39.08
C ASN A 68 24.56 13.56 38.81
N GLY A 69 23.92 12.60 38.13
CA GLY A 69 22.49 12.66 37.80
C GLY A 69 22.12 13.60 36.66
N VAL A 70 23.09 14.16 35.92
CA VAL A 70 22.89 15.06 34.79
C VAL A 70 23.71 14.59 33.57
N ALA A 71 23.11 14.62 32.38
CA ALA A 71 23.83 14.49 31.13
C ALA A 71 24.18 15.89 30.61
N VAL A 72 25.48 16.13 30.43
CA VAL A 72 26.01 17.38 29.85
C VAL A 72 26.49 17.07 28.44
N ILE A 73 25.78 17.60 27.44
CA ILE A 73 26.14 17.46 26.03
C ILE A 73 26.80 18.75 25.57
N THR A 74 28.00 18.63 25.00
CA THR A 74 28.79 19.72 24.42
C THR A 74 28.76 19.58 22.90
N LEU A 75 28.14 20.54 22.22
CA LEU A 75 27.95 20.56 20.77
C LEU A 75 28.66 21.78 20.17
N PRO A 76 29.79 21.61 19.47
CA PRO A 76 30.45 22.69 18.74
C PRO A 76 29.61 23.12 17.53
N LYS A 77 29.42 24.43 17.35
CA LYS A 77 28.64 24.98 16.24
C LYS A 77 29.47 24.95 14.95
N ARG A 78 28.86 24.57 13.83
CA ARG A 78 29.50 24.71 12.51
C ARG A 78 29.63 26.18 12.07
N THR A 79 28.71 27.03 12.53
CA THR A 79 28.74 28.48 12.30
C THR A 79 28.80 29.24 13.61
N ASN A 80 29.82 30.09 13.77
CA ASN A 80 30.03 30.92 14.96
C ASN A 80 28.98 32.05 15.04
N LYS A 81 27.79 31.72 15.54
CA LYS A 81 26.69 32.66 15.78
C LYS A 81 25.97 32.28 17.08
N ILE A 82 25.55 33.29 17.83
CA ILE A 82 24.67 33.12 18.99
C ILE A 82 23.30 32.65 18.50
N TRP A 83 22.75 31.60 19.12
CA TRP A 83 21.43 31.06 18.79
C TRP A 83 20.37 31.76 19.62
N GLU A 84 19.26 32.17 19.02
CA GLU A 84 18.15 32.78 19.76
C GLU A 84 17.35 31.71 20.52
N ASN A 85 17.21 30.52 19.91
CA ASN A 85 16.54 29.34 20.47
C ASN A 85 17.42 28.10 20.29
N LEU A 86 17.30 27.13 21.20
CA LEU A 86 17.97 25.83 21.05
C LEU A 86 17.35 25.01 19.91
N MET A 87 16.02 25.04 19.79
CA MET A 87 15.26 24.23 18.86
C MET A 87 14.63 25.05 17.73
N ILE A 88 14.45 24.42 16.57
CA ILE A 88 13.64 24.98 15.48
C ILE A 88 12.19 25.11 15.99
N THR A 89 11.63 26.33 15.93
CA THR A 89 10.23 26.57 16.30
C THR A 89 9.34 26.10 15.16
N THR A 90 9.17 24.79 15.00
CA THR A 90 8.19 24.25 14.05
C THR A 90 6.81 24.50 14.64
N ILE A 91 6.14 25.51 14.13
CA ILE A 91 4.77 25.86 14.49
C ILE A 91 3.85 24.74 13.97
N HIS A 92 3.72 23.66 14.73
CA HIS A 92 2.60 22.74 14.58
C HIS A 92 1.45 23.27 15.44
N SER A 93 0.45 23.82 14.75
CA SER A 93 -0.82 24.25 15.30
C SER A 93 -1.57 23.11 15.98
N VAL A 94 -1.70 23.16 17.32
CA VAL A 94 -2.84 22.54 18.04
C VAL A 94 -3.22 23.43 19.22
N HIS A 95 -4.50 23.78 19.28
CA HIS A 95 -5.19 24.53 20.31
C HIS A 95 -4.85 24.11 21.76
N ARG A 96 -4.49 25.07 22.62
CA ARG A 96 -5.03 25.18 24.00
C ARG A 96 -4.89 26.60 24.55
N ARG A 97 -5.98 27.05 25.16
CA ARG A 97 -6.26 28.37 25.75
C ARG A 97 -5.23 28.78 26.83
N GLY A 98 -4.93 30.08 26.90
CA GLY A 98 -4.31 30.69 28.08
C GLY A 98 -3.63 32.04 27.85
N SER A 99 -4.38 33.14 28.04
CA SER A 99 -4.00 34.47 28.56
C SER A 99 -2.74 35.21 28.03
N GLU A 100 -3.04 36.31 27.32
CA GLU A 100 -2.42 37.65 27.34
C GLU A 100 -0.92 37.84 27.64
N ALA A 101 -0.17 38.31 26.63
CA ALA A 101 0.81 39.40 26.80
C ALA A 101 1.05 40.13 25.46
N LYS A 102 0.62 41.39 25.38
CA LYS A 102 0.89 42.29 24.24
C LYS A 102 2.38 42.63 24.17
N CYS A 103 3.00 42.46 23.01
CA CYS A 103 4.17 43.27 22.64
C CYS A 103 4.09 43.62 21.14
N LYS A 104 3.95 44.92 20.86
CA LYS A 104 3.84 45.47 19.50
C LYS A 104 5.20 45.37 18.79
N LYS A 105 5.25 44.72 17.61
CA LYS A 105 6.32 44.94 16.62
C LYS A 105 5.67 45.28 15.27
N LYS A 106 6.17 46.34 14.64
CA LYS A 106 5.67 46.96 13.40
C LYS A 106 5.61 45.93 12.25
N PRO A 107 4.58 45.95 11.39
CA PRO A 107 4.50 45.01 10.27
C PRO A 107 5.56 45.38 9.24
N ALA A 108 6.42 44.42 8.89
CA ALA A 108 7.12 44.46 7.62
C ALA A 108 6.09 44.19 6.52
N ASP A 109 6.09 45.01 5.47
CA ASP A 109 5.20 44.88 4.32
C ASP A 109 5.39 43.52 3.64
N LEU A 110 4.56 42.55 4.03
CA LEU A 110 4.43 41.29 3.31
C LEU A 110 3.40 41.51 2.19
N PRO A 111 3.72 41.15 0.92
CA PRO A 111 2.72 41.17 -0.13
C PRO A 111 1.55 40.26 0.26
N ALA A 112 0.33 40.74 0.03
CA ALA A 112 -0.87 40.02 0.41
C ALA A 112 -0.87 38.60 -0.18
N PRO A 113 -1.33 37.58 0.57
CA PRO A 113 -1.50 36.24 0.03
C PRO A 113 -2.39 36.29 -1.21
N ARG A 114 -1.99 35.57 -2.26
CA ARG A 114 -2.77 35.52 -3.51
C ARG A 114 -4.21 35.06 -3.20
N PRO A 115 -5.24 35.72 -3.76
CA PRO A 115 -6.62 35.31 -3.54
C PRO A 115 -6.85 33.89 -4.05
N ALA A 116 -7.71 33.14 -3.36
CA ALA A 116 -8.12 31.81 -3.80
C ALA A 116 -8.88 31.94 -5.13
N GLY A 117 -8.24 31.53 -6.22
CA GLY A 117 -8.83 31.48 -7.55
C GLY A 117 -9.16 30.04 -7.93
N ASN A 118 -10.29 29.84 -8.60
CA ASN A 118 -10.62 28.55 -9.20
C ASN A 118 -9.78 28.40 -10.48
N ILE A 119 -8.73 27.57 -10.43
CA ILE A 119 -7.89 27.32 -11.60
C ILE A 119 -8.66 26.36 -12.50
N GLN A 120 -9.09 26.83 -13.67
CA GLN A 120 -9.61 25.93 -14.70
C GLN A 120 -8.44 25.13 -15.26
N VAL A 121 -8.27 23.91 -14.74
CA VAL A 121 -7.29 22.95 -15.26
C VAL A 121 -7.85 22.36 -16.55
N THR A 122 -7.47 22.95 -17.68
CA THR A 122 -7.65 22.30 -18.98
C THR A 122 -6.53 21.27 -19.14
N PHE A 123 -6.88 20.00 -18.94
CA PHE A 123 -5.97 18.90 -19.23
C PHE A 123 -5.68 18.88 -20.73
N THR A 124 -4.39 18.94 -21.09
CA THR A 124 -3.96 18.67 -22.45
C THR A 124 -4.37 17.24 -22.81
N PRO A 125 -5.13 17.03 -23.90
CA PRO A 125 -5.53 15.69 -24.31
C PRO A 125 -4.27 14.88 -24.59
N ARG A 126 -4.25 13.63 -24.09
CA ARG A 126 -3.13 12.72 -24.30
C ARG A 126 -3.14 12.27 -25.76
N VAL A 127 -2.38 12.95 -26.62
CA VAL A 127 -2.27 12.59 -28.04
C VAL A 127 -1.16 11.56 -28.20
N PHE A 128 -1.54 10.30 -28.43
CA PHE A 128 -0.61 9.29 -28.93
C PHE A 128 -0.64 9.33 -30.47
N PRO A 129 0.50 9.55 -31.14
CA PRO A 129 0.60 9.49 -32.59
C PRO A 129 0.56 8.02 -33.05
N THR A 130 -0.59 7.39 -32.93
CA THR A 130 -0.88 6.06 -33.50
C THR A 130 -1.92 6.26 -34.59
N ALA A 131 -1.73 5.64 -35.75
CA ALA A 131 -2.70 5.75 -36.83
C ALA A 131 -4.09 5.32 -36.32
N LEU A 132 -5.14 6.12 -36.57
CA LEU A 132 -6.49 5.96 -36.02
C LEU A 132 -7.07 4.54 -36.23
N ARG A 133 -6.62 3.84 -37.27
CA ARG A 133 -6.99 2.45 -37.62
C ARG A 133 -6.54 1.40 -36.59
N GLU A 134 -5.49 1.67 -35.81
CA GLU A 134 -4.96 0.78 -34.76
C GLU A 134 -5.28 1.28 -33.35
N SER A 135 -6.02 2.37 -33.24
CA SER A 135 -6.30 3.02 -31.96
C SER A 135 -7.28 2.19 -31.13
N ARG A 136 -6.79 1.54 -30.07
CA ARG A 136 -7.60 0.84 -29.05
C ARG A 136 -8.08 1.77 -27.93
N VAL A 137 -8.05 3.08 -28.15
CA VAL A 137 -8.33 4.09 -27.12
C VAL A 137 -9.76 3.98 -26.58
N GLN A 138 -10.75 3.72 -27.44
CA GLN A 138 -12.14 3.53 -27.01
C GLN A 138 -12.28 2.35 -26.04
N GLU A 139 -11.69 1.21 -26.36
CA GLU A 139 -11.70 0.03 -25.49
C GLU A 139 -10.97 0.29 -24.16
N GLU A 140 -9.86 1.03 -24.20
CA GLU A 140 -9.12 1.45 -23.01
C GLU A 140 -9.93 2.40 -22.11
N GLU A 141 -10.61 3.38 -22.71
CA GLU A 141 -11.50 4.32 -22.01
C GLU A 141 -12.70 3.60 -21.39
N GLU A 142 -13.36 2.71 -22.14
CA GLU A 142 -14.44 1.86 -21.64
C GLU A 142 -13.98 0.99 -20.47
N TRP A 143 -12.79 0.39 -20.58
CA TRP A 143 -12.19 -0.41 -19.51
C TRP A 143 -11.90 0.43 -18.26
N LEU A 144 -11.38 1.66 -18.41
CA LEU A 144 -11.15 2.58 -17.30
C LEU A 144 -12.48 3.01 -16.65
N HIS A 145 -13.50 3.30 -17.46
CA HIS A 145 -14.83 3.64 -16.96
C HIS A 145 -15.44 2.48 -16.16
N LYS A 146 -15.36 1.25 -16.68
CA LYS A 146 -15.87 0.04 -16.01
C LYS A 146 -15.17 -0.21 -14.67
N GLN A 147 -13.85 0.00 -14.60
CA GLN A 147 -13.11 -0.10 -13.34
C GLN A 147 -13.51 1.00 -12.33
N ALA A 148 -13.70 2.23 -12.79
CA ALA A 148 -14.14 3.33 -11.94
C ALA A 148 -15.56 3.08 -11.42
N GLU A 149 -16.46 2.59 -12.27
CA GLU A 149 -17.81 2.19 -11.89
C GLU A 149 -17.79 1.03 -10.88
N ALA A 150 -16.93 0.03 -11.09
CA ALA A 150 -16.74 -1.05 -10.11
C ALA A 150 -16.34 -0.49 -8.74
N ARG A 151 -15.37 0.42 -8.68
CA ARG A 151 -14.95 1.05 -7.41
C ARG A 151 -16.04 1.85 -6.73
N ARG A 152 -16.97 2.43 -7.49
CA ARG A 152 -18.12 3.18 -6.94
C ARG A 152 -19.27 2.28 -6.49
N ALA A 153 -19.46 1.12 -7.11
CA ALA A 153 -20.61 0.23 -6.90
C ALA A 153 -20.53 -0.60 -5.60
N VAL A 154 -19.85 -0.12 -4.56
CA VAL A 154 -19.79 -0.82 -3.27
C VAL A 154 -21.16 -0.71 -2.60
N ASN A 155 -21.81 -1.85 -2.37
CA ASN A 155 -23.08 -1.92 -1.64
C ASN A 155 -22.81 -1.96 -0.13
N PRO A 156 -23.15 -0.91 0.63
CA PRO A 156 -22.92 -0.84 2.07
C PRO A 156 -24.13 -1.34 2.86
N ASP A 157 -24.95 -2.24 2.31
CA ASP A 157 -26.14 -2.75 3.01
C ASP A 157 -26.26 -4.27 2.90
N VAL A 158 -25.17 -4.95 3.25
CA VAL A 158 -25.14 -6.42 3.36
C VAL A 158 -25.25 -6.78 4.84
N GLU A 159 -26.35 -7.43 5.22
CA GLU A 159 -26.70 -7.83 6.60
C GLU A 159 -25.60 -8.68 7.27
N GLU A 160 -24.98 -9.59 6.51
CA GLU A 160 -23.89 -10.48 6.95
C GLU A 160 -22.57 -9.74 7.24
N LEU A 161 -22.49 -8.45 6.92
CA LEU A 161 -21.33 -7.61 7.15
C LEU A 161 -21.53 -6.61 8.31
N LYS A 162 -22.67 -6.67 9.03
CA LYS A 162 -22.93 -5.81 10.19
C LYS A 162 -22.02 -6.12 11.39
N ASP A 163 -21.58 -7.37 11.51
CA ASP A 163 -20.69 -7.82 12.58
C ASP A 163 -19.21 -7.46 12.34
N LEU A 164 -18.87 -7.05 11.12
CA LEU A 164 -17.51 -6.66 10.73
C LEU A 164 -17.30 -5.16 11.02
N THR A 165 -16.11 -4.81 11.54
CA THR A 165 -15.74 -3.40 11.73
C THR A 165 -15.78 -2.64 10.39
N GLU A 166 -16.06 -1.33 10.43
CA GLU A 166 -16.19 -0.50 9.22
C GLU A 166 -14.94 -0.59 8.31
N GLU A 167 -13.76 -0.72 8.90
CA GLU A 167 -12.47 -0.91 8.20
C GLU A 167 -12.40 -2.22 7.40
N ASN A 168 -13.03 -3.28 7.92
CA ASN A 168 -13.08 -4.59 7.28
C ASN A 168 -14.16 -4.68 6.20
N ARG A 169 -14.99 -3.64 6.06
CA ARG A 169 -16.08 -3.54 5.08
C ARG A 169 -15.62 -3.02 3.72
N ASN A 170 -14.39 -3.33 3.34
CA ASN A 170 -13.81 -2.97 2.06
C ASN A 170 -13.66 -4.24 1.19
N PRO A 171 -14.13 -4.24 -0.08
CA PRO A 171 -13.91 -5.37 -0.98
C PRO A 171 -12.43 -5.74 -1.15
N ASP A 172 -11.51 -4.76 -1.12
CA ASP A 172 -10.07 -5.03 -1.23
C ASP A 172 -9.53 -5.75 0.00
N TRP A 173 -10.00 -5.38 1.20
CA TRP A 173 -9.60 -6.05 2.44
C TRP A 173 -10.07 -7.51 2.47
N LEU A 174 -11.32 -7.77 2.06
CA LEU A 174 -11.86 -9.14 1.99
C LEU A 174 -11.15 -9.99 0.94
N LYS A 175 -10.77 -9.38 -0.20
CA LYS A 175 -9.94 -10.03 -1.20
C LYS A 175 -8.60 -10.46 -0.59
N ASP A 176 -7.90 -9.54 0.06
CA ASP A 176 -6.59 -9.82 0.66
C ASP A 176 -6.69 -10.87 1.77
N LYS A 177 -7.79 -10.88 2.54
CA LYS A 177 -8.10 -11.94 3.50
C LYS A 177 -8.26 -13.29 2.81
N GLY A 178 -9.01 -13.34 1.71
CA GLY A 178 -9.17 -14.54 0.89
C GLY A 178 -7.84 -15.03 0.31
N ASP A 179 -6.99 -14.12 -0.16
CA ASP A 179 -5.65 -14.43 -0.69
C ASP A 179 -4.75 -15.04 0.41
N LYS A 180 -4.80 -14.52 1.64
CA LYS A 180 -4.11 -15.11 2.80
C LYS A 180 -4.61 -16.51 3.13
N CYS A 181 -5.93 -16.72 3.18
CA CYS A 181 -6.51 -18.04 3.41
C CYS A 181 -6.13 -19.04 2.30
N PHE A 182 -6.08 -18.58 1.04
CA PHE A 182 -5.62 -19.41 -0.07
C PHE A 182 -4.15 -19.80 0.08
N ALA A 183 -3.30 -18.88 0.51
CA ALA A 183 -1.88 -19.16 0.78
C ALA A 183 -1.69 -20.16 1.93
N THR A 184 -2.56 -20.15 2.94
CA THR A 184 -2.57 -21.16 4.02
C THR A 184 -3.26 -22.47 3.64
N ALA A 185 -3.61 -22.65 2.36
CA ALA A 185 -4.37 -23.80 1.83
C ALA A 185 -5.75 -24.02 2.46
N ASP A 186 -6.29 -23.03 3.17
CA ASP A 186 -7.67 -23.06 3.67
C ASP A 186 -8.61 -22.49 2.61
N TYR A 187 -8.94 -23.36 1.65
CA TYR A 187 -9.75 -22.98 0.50
C TYR A 187 -11.22 -22.70 0.87
N LEU A 188 -11.76 -23.32 1.92
CA LEU A 188 -13.15 -23.11 2.34
C LEU A 188 -13.32 -21.72 2.95
N SER A 189 -12.42 -21.32 3.86
CA SER A 189 -12.42 -19.97 4.42
C SER A 189 -12.15 -18.91 3.35
N ALA A 190 -11.27 -19.20 2.38
CA ALA A 190 -11.02 -18.32 1.24
C ALA A 190 -12.29 -18.10 0.40
N VAL A 191 -13.03 -19.17 0.07
CA VAL A 191 -14.31 -19.08 -0.66
C VAL A 191 -15.31 -18.20 0.11
N ASN A 192 -15.41 -18.37 1.43
CA ASN A 192 -16.31 -17.54 2.25
C ASN A 192 -15.91 -16.06 2.22
N ALA A 193 -14.62 -15.75 2.34
CA ALA A 193 -14.13 -14.37 2.23
C ALA A 193 -14.43 -13.75 0.86
N TYR A 194 -14.21 -14.50 -0.23
CA TYR A 194 -14.55 -14.03 -1.58
C TYR A 194 -16.05 -13.89 -1.80
N ASN A 195 -16.88 -14.77 -1.24
CA ASN A 195 -18.32 -14.66 -1.30
C ASN A 195 -18.81 -13.34 -0.67
N LEU A 196 -18.27 -12.99 0.50
CA LEU A 196 -18.57 -11.71 1.15
C LEU A 196 -18.08 -10.52 0.30
N ALA A 197 -16.87 -10.62 -0.27
CA ALA A 197 -16.34 -9.57 -1.14
C ALA A 197 -17.22 -9.34 -2.38
N ILE A 198 -17.73 -10.43 -2.99
CA ILE A 198 -18.61 -10.37 -4.15
C ILE A 198 -19.97 -9.77 -3.79
N ARG A 199 -20.50 -10.05 -2.60
CA ARG A 199 -21.74 -9.43 -2.12
C ARG A 199 -21.61 -7.91 -1.95
N LEU A 200 -20.45 -7.43 -1.49
CA LEU A 200 -20.13 -6.00 -1.46
C LEU A 200 -19.98 -5.41 -2.87
N ASN A 201 -19.24 -6.12 -3.73
CA ASN A 201 -18.94 -5.63 -5.07
C ASN A 201 -18.86 -6.76 -6.10
N ARG A 202 -19.88 -6.82 -6.97
CA ARG A 202 -20.01 -7.83 -8.03
C ARG A 202 -19.26 -7.47 -9.32
N LYS A 203 -18.62 -6.29 -9.40
CA LYS A 203 -18.00 -5.79 -10.64
C LYS A 203 -16.49 -6.00 -10.67
N ILE A 204 -15.89 -6.63 -9.65
CA ILE A 204 -14.44 -6.87 -9.56
C ILE A 204 -14.12 -8.27 -10.15
N PRO A 205 -13.46 -8.39 -11.31
CA PRO A 205 -13.18 -9.68 -11.94
C PRO A 205 -12.21 -10.56 -11.13
N ALA A 206 -11.29 -9.92 -10.38
CA ALA A 206 -10.29 -10.62 -9.59
C ALA A 206 -10.92 -11.53 -8.51
N LEU A 207 -12.05 -11.11 -7.92
CA LEU A 207 -12.75 -11.88 -6.89
C LEU A 207 -13.26 -13.21 -7.44
N TYR A 208 -13.94 -13.19 -8.59
CA TYR A 208 -14.43 -14.38 -9.28
C TYR A 208 -13.28 -15.28 -9.72
N SER A 209 -12.23 -14.70 -10.30
CA SER A 209 -11.09 -15.47 -10.76
C SER A 209 -10.34 -16.17 -9.61
N ASN A 210 -10.20 -15.52 -8.45
CA ASN A 210 -9.57 -16.13 -7.28
C ASN A 210 -10.49 -17.17 -6.61
N ARG A 211 -11.80 -16.92 -6.53
CA ARG A 211 -12.80 -17.89 -6.05
C ARG A 211 -12.82 -19.15 -6.93
N ALA A 212 -12.72 -19.00 -8.26
CA ALA A 212 -12.57 -20.13 -9.18
C ALA A 212 -11.32 -20.98 -8.88
N ALA A 213 -10.20 -20.35 -8.52
CA ALA A 213 -8.99 -21.07 -8.13
C ALA A 213 -9.20 -21.91 -6.87
N CYS A 214 -9.91 -21.37 -5.86
CA CYS A 214 -10.30 -22.14 -4.69
C CYS A 214 -11.22 -23.32 -5.06
N HIS A 215 -12.20 -23.09 -5.94
CA HIS A 215 -13.12 -24.13 -6.39
C HIS A 215 -12.41 -25.26 -7.16
N LEU A 216 -11.41 -24.95 -7.98
CA LEU A 216 -10.55 -25.96 -8.62
C LEU A 216 -9.84 -26.84 -7.58
N LYS A 217 -9.29 -26.23 -6.52
CA LYS A 217 -8.62 -26.97 -5.44
C LYS A 217 -9.58 -27.84 -4.62
N LEU A 218 -10.82 -27.38 -4.46
CA LEU A 218 -11.89 -28.12 -3.79
C LEU A 218 -12.63 -29.12 -4.70
N ARG A 219 -12.19 -29.30 -5.96
CA ARG A 219 -12.87 -30.12 -6.99
C ARG A 219 -14.34 -29.74 -7.24
N ASN A 220 -14.71 -28.48 -6.97
CA ASN A 220 -16.02 -27.91 -7.29
C ASN A 220 -16.03 -27.37 -8.73
N LEU A 221 -15.93 -28.27 -9.71
CA LEU A 221 -15.58 -27.92 -11.10
C LEU A 221 -16.63 -27.05 -11.79
N HIS A 222 -17.92 -27.36 -11.65
CA HIS A 222 -18.98 -26.55 -12.26
C HIS A 222 -18.99 -25.10 -11.76
N LYS A 223 -18.79 -24.89 -10.45
CA LYS A 223 -18.69 -23.54 -9.87
C LYS A 223 -17.43 -22.81 -10.35
N ALA A 224 -16.32 -23.53 -10.54
CA ALA A 224 -15.11 -22.95 -11.11
C ALA A 224 -15.30 -22.47 -12.56
N VAL A 225 -16.06 -23.22 -13.37
CA VAL A 225 -16.42 -22.83 -14.75
C VAL A 225 -17.31 -21.58 -14.74
N GLU A 226 -18.33 -21.56 -13.87
CA GLU A 226 -19.24 -20.41 -13.73
C GLU A 226 -18.46 -19.14 -13.35
N ASP A 227 -17.65 -19.21 -12.29
CA ASP A 227 -16.85 -18.09 -11.82
C ASP A 227 -15.83 -17.60 -12.85
N SER A 228 -15.16 -18.53 -13.53
CA SER A 228 -14.19 -18.16 -14.57
C SER A 228 -14.88 -17.48 -15.76
N SER A 229 -16.10 -17.90 -16.10
CA SER A 229 -16.89 -17.26 -17.16
C SER A 229 -17.35 -15.86 -16.76
N GLN A 230 -17.87 -15.70 -15.54
CA GLN A 230 -18.21 -14.37 -14.99
C GLN A 230 -17.00 -13.43 -14.96
N ALA A 231 -15.82 -13.95 -14.61
CA ALA A 231 -14.60 -13.15 -14.66
C ALA A 231 -14.26 -12.68 -16.08
N LEU A 232 -14.41 -13.53 -17.10
CA LEU A 232 -14.17 -13.17 -18.50
C LEU A 232 -15.18 -12.14 -19.03
N ASP A 233 -16.46 -12.26 -18.66
CA ASP A 233 -17.50 -11.29 -19.01
C ASP A 233 -17.17 -9.89 -18.44
N LEU A 234 -16.69 -9.86 -17.19
CA LEU A 234 -16.26 -8.62 -16.54
C LEU A 234 -14.97 -8.05 -17.16
N LEU A 235 -14.10 -8.89 -17.75
CA LEU A 235 -12.85 -8.48 -18.41
C LEU A 235 -13.03 -8.02 -19.87
N THR A 236 -14.27 -7.81 -20.31
CA THR A 236 -14.59 -7.18 -21.61
C THR A 236 -14.72 -5.65 -21.44
N PRO A 237 -14.08 -4.83 -22.29
CA PRO A 237 -13.35 -5.15 -23.53
C PRO A 237 -11.93 -5.72 -23.32
N PRO A 238 -11.38 -6.47 -24.31
CA PRO A 238 -10.07 -7.11 -24.23
C PRO A 238 -8.91 -6.11 -24.40
N VAL A 239 -8.45 -5.52 -23.30
CA VAL A 239 -7.37 -4.53 -23.29
C VAL A 239 -6.02 -5.21 -22.94
N ALA A 240 -4.90 -4.56 -23.28
CA ALA A 240 -3.57 -5.03 -22.89
C ALA A 240 -3.41 -5.11 -21.35
N ALA A 241 -3.94 -4.13 -20.62
CA ALA A 241 -3.89 -4.07 -19.15
C ALA A 241 -4.57 -5.27 -18.45
N ASN A 242 -5.59 -5.86 -19.07
CA ASN A 242 -6.33 -6.99 -18.50
C ASN A 242 -5.99 -8.35 -19.16
N ALA A 243 -5.03 -8.36 -20.09
CA ALA A 243 -4.58 -9.55 -20.82
C ALA A 243 -4.17 -10.69 -19.88
N ALA A 244 -3.32 -10.42 -18.88
CA ALA A 244 -2.88 -11.43 -17.93
C ALA A 244 -4.03 -12.01 -17.09
N ALA A 245 -5.02 -11.18 -16.73
CA ALA A 245 -6.19 -11.64 -15.98
C ALA A 245 -7.10 -12.53 -16.86
N ARG A 246 -7.28 -12.16 -18.13
CA ARG A 246 -8.03 -12.96 -19.12
C ARG A 246 -7.37 -14.30 -19.38
N ALA A 247 -6.06 -14.33 -19.59
CA ALA A 247 -5.30 -15.57 -19.77
C ALA A 247 -5.47 -16.50 -18.55
N ARG A 248 -5.32 -15.99 -17.33
CA ARG A 248 -5.57 -16.78 -16.11
C ARG A 248 -7.00 -17.31 -16.01
N ALA A 249 -8.00 -16.52 -16.38
CA ALA A 249 -9.39 -16.95 -16.33
C ALA A 249 -9.68 -18.05 -17.37
N HIS A 250 -9.14 -17.94 -18.59
CA HIS A 250 -9.21 -19.02 -19.59
C HIS A 250 -8.53 -20.29 -19.11
N VAL A 251 -7.32 -20.21 -18.53
CA VAL A 251 -6.61 -21.38 -17.99
C VAL A 251 -7.41 -22.05 -16.87
N ARG A 252 -7.99 -21.26 -15.94
CA ARG A 252 -8.81 -21.78 -14.85
C ARG A 252 -10.06 -22.50 -15.37
N ARG A 253 -10.75 -21.91 -16.35
CA ARG A 253 -11.92 -22.51 -16.98
C ARG A 253 -11.57 -23.77 -17.76
N GLY A 254 -10.52 -23.72 -18.58
CA GLY A 254 -10.03 -24.85 -19.34
C GLY A 254 -9.57 -26.01 -18.46
N SER A 255 -8.90 -25.72 -17.34
CA SER A 255 -8.52 -26.74 -16.34
C SER A 255 -9.75 -27.39 -15.71
N ALA A 256 -10.79 -26.61 -15.39
CA ALA A 256 -12.05 -27.15 -14.87
C ALA A 256 -12.73 -28.06 -15.90
N PHE A 257 -12.76 -27.67 -17.18
CA PHE A 257 -13.31 -28.49 -18.27
C PHE A 257 -12.52 -29.79 -18.48
N CYS A 258 -11.19 -29.73 -18.45
CA CYS A 258 -10.36 -30.94 -18.56
C CYS A 258 -10.63 -31.92 -17.39
N GLN A 259 -10.79 -31.41 -16.16
CA GLN A 259 -11.16 -32.24 -15.01
C GLN A 259 -12.60 -32.79 -15.10
N LEU A 260 -13.49 -32.13 -15.85
CA LEU A 260 -14.82 -32.62 -16.20
C LEU A 260 -14.83 -33.56 -17.41
N GLN A 261 -13.66 -33.90 -17.97
CA GLN A 261 -13.49 -34.69 -19.21
C GLN A 261 -14.04 -34.00 -20.47
N LEU A 262 -14.32 -32.69 -20.40
CA LEU A 262 -14.73 -31.84 -21.52
C LEU A 262 -13.49 -31.25 -22.20
N TYR A 263 -12.70 -32.14 -22.82
CA TYR A 263 -11.38 -31.78 -23.35
C TYR A 263 -11.43 -30.86 -24.57
N ALA A 264 -12.48 -30.93 -25.39
CA ALA A 264 -12.61 -30.08 -26.57
C ALA A 264 -12.80 -28.61 -26.18
N GLU A 265 -13.69 -28.35 -25.22
CA GLU A 265 -13.95 -27.04 -24.61
C GLU A 265 -12.72 -26.56 -23.85
N GLY A 266 -12.08 -27.45 -23.10
CA GLY A 266 -10.80 -27.17 -22.42
C GLY A 266 -9.72 -26.70 -23.41
N LEU A 267 -9.53 -27.42 -24.51
CA LEU A 267 -8.55 -27.06 -25.54
C LEU A 267 -8.83 -25.67 -26.15
N GLN A 268 -10.10 -25.33 -26.37
CA GLN A 268 -10.48 -24.01 -26.89
C GLN A 268 -10.06 -22.88 -25.94
N ASP A 269 -10.28 -23.05 -24.63
CA ASP A 269 -9.88 -22.07 -23.63
C ASP A 269 -8.35 -21.95 -23.52
N TYR A 270 -7.64 -23.08 -23.53
CA TYR A 270 -6.19 -23.09 -23.53
C TYR A 270 -5.58 -22.44 -24.78
N GLN A 271 -6.20 -22.63 -25.95
CA GLN A 271 -5.82 -21.92 -27.18
C GLN A 271 -6.11 -20.41 -27.09
N ALA A 272 -7.23 -20.01 -26.49
CA ALA A 272 -7.53 -18.61 -26.25
C ALA A 272 -6.50 -17.95 -25.31
N ALA A 273 -6.06 -18.68 -24.27
CA ALA A 273 -4.97 -18.24 -23.40
C ALA A 273 -3.64 -18.11 -24.16
N LEU A 274 -3.28 -19.05 -25.04
CA LEU A 274 -2.05 -18.99 -25.85
C LEU A 274 -2.03 -17.80 -26.83
N LYS A 275 -3.20 -17.40 -27.35
CA LYS A 275 -3.30 -16.19 -28.18
C LYS A 275 -2.96 -14.91 -27.41
N ILE A 276 -3.11 -14.92 -26.09
CA ILE A 276 -2.79 -13.79 -25.21
C ILE A 276 -1.34 -13.88 -24.71
N ASP A 277 -0.94 -15.05 -24.23
CA ASP A 277 0.40 -15.35 -23.72
C ASP A 277 1.04 -16.46 -24.57
N CYS A 278 1.64 -16.03 -25.69
CA CYS A 278 2.16 -16.94 -26.71
C CYS A 278 3.52 -17.56 -26.38
N HIS A 279 4.24 -17.04 -25.39
CA HIS A 279 5.60 -17.49 -25.03
C HIS A 279 5.61 -18.41 -23.79
N ASN A 280 4.44 -18.77 -23.27
CA ASN A 280 4.35 -19.57 -22.06
C ASN A 280 4.52 -21.06 -22.34
N GLU A 281 5.71 -21.59 -22.04
CA GLU A 281 6.06 -23.00 -22.25
C GLU A 281 5.14 -23.96 -21.48
N ALA A 282 4.74 -23.60 -20.26
CA ALA A 282 3.85 -24.45 -19.45
C ALA A 282 2.47 -24.57 -20.10
N LEU A 283 1.95 -23.45 -20.63
CA LEU A 283 0.67 -23.43 -21.33
C LEU A 283 0.74 -24.25 -22.63
N LEU A 284 1.83 -24.11 -23.39
CA LEU A 284 2.08 -24.92 -24.60
C LEU A 284 2.10 -26.42 -24.27
N ALA A 285 2.83 -26.82 -23.24
CA ALA A 285 2.89 -28.23 -22.80
C ALA A 285 1.51 -28.76 -22.38
N ASP A 286 0.73 -27.98 -21.62
CA ASP A 286 -0.64 -28.36 -21.25
C ASP A 286 -1.55 -28.51 -22.48
N THR A 287 -1.43 -27.61 -23.46
CA THR A 287 -2.23 -27.70 -24.70
C THR A 287 -1.90 -28.92 -25.54
N GLN A 288 -0.62 -29.30 -25.61
CA GLN A 288 -0.17 -30.52 -26.28
C GLN A 288 -0.70 -31.75 -25.55
N ARG A 289 -0.59 -31.79 -24.22
CA ARG A 289 -1.14 -32.87 -23.39
C ARG A 289 -2.63 -33.08 -23.63
N ILE A 290 -3.42 -32.01 -23.67
CA ILE A 290 -4.86 -32.08 -23.96
C ILE A 290 -5.11 -32.61 -25.38
N ARG A 291 -4.32 -32.18 -26.37
CA ARG A 291 -4.43 -32.67 -27.75
C ARG A 291 -4.13 -34.17 -27.83
N ASP A 292 -3.12 -34.65 -27.12
CA ASP A 292 -2.74 -36.06 -27.08
C ASP A 292 -3.85 -36.91 -26.42
N ILE A 293 -4.49 -36.41 -25.37
CA ILE A 293 -5.64 -37.07 -24.74
C ILE A 293 -6.81 -37.18 -25.73
N ILE A 294 -7.12 -36.12 -26.47
CA ILE A 294 -8.20 -36.13 -27.49
C ILE A 294 -7.88 -37.11 -28.63
N GLN A 295 -6.61 -37.22 -29.03
CA GLN A 295 -6.15 -38.15 -30.05
C GLN A 295 -6.02 -39.59 -29.54
N GLY A 296 -6.18 -39.83 -28.24
CA GLY A 296 -6.07 -41.14 -27.61
C GLY A 296 -4.63 -41.66 -27.46
N THR A 297 -3.62 -40.80 -27.63
CA THR A 297 -2.20 -41.16 -27.55
C THR A 297 -1.64 -41.11 -26.12
N ALA A 298 -2.33 -40.42 -25.20
CA ALA A 298 -1.94 -40.27 -23.80
C ALA A 298 -2.97 -40.87 -22.83
N ALA A 299 -2.49 -41.51 -21.75
CA ALA A 299 -3.32 -42.04 -20.67
C ALA A 299 -3.88 -40.92 -19.78
N HIS A 300 -5.09 -41.12 -19.25
CA HIS A 300 -5.80 -40.15 -18.43
C HIS A 300 -5.02 -39.91 -17.10
N PRO A 301 -4.82 -38.66 -16.67
CA PRO A 301 -4.03 -38.36 -15.46
C PRO A 301 -4.66 -38.87 -14.15
N ASP A 302 -5.96 -39.19 -14.14
CA ASP A 302 -6.70 -39.67 -12.96
C ASP A 302 -6.83 -41.20 -12.91
N THR A 303 -6.03 -41.96 -13.68
CA THR A 303 -6.05 -43.44 -13.70
C THR A 303 -5.07 -44.09 -12.70
N GLN A 304 -4.65 -43.38 -11.64
CA GLN A 304 -3.83 -43.91 -10.54
C GLN A 304 -4.52 -43.76 -9.19
#